data_AF-A0A526YEK4-F1
#
_entry.id   AF-A0A526YEK4-F1
#
_cell.length_a   1.000
_cell.length_b   1.000
_cell.length_c   1.000
_cell.angle_alpha   90.00
_cell.angle_beta   90.00
_cell.angle_gamma   90.00
#
_symmetry.space_group_name_H-M   'P 1'
#
loop_
_entity.id
_entity.type
_entity.pdbx_description
1 polymer ?
#
loop_
_entity_poly.entity_id
_entity_poly.type
_entity_poly.pdbx_seq_one_letter_code
_entity_poly.pdbx_strand_id
1 'polypeptide(L)'
;REASHAVINLLTFLFVVTGFVYTFFFRTGAGLEGYVDALYFTVATVTTTGFGDIVLPGIAGKLTAIVTMIIGISLFVRLAQALFRPNKVFFPCPQCGLQRHEADAVHCKACGHLLNIPDEGD
;
A
#
# COMPACT_ATOMS: atom_id res chain seq x y z
N ARG A 1 -8.17 -5.09 -11.11
CA ARG A 1 -9.32 -4.58 -10.31
C ARG A 1 -8.92 -4.33 -8.85
N GLU A 2 -8.33 -5.31 -8.15
CA GLU A 2 -7.87 -5.06 -6.77
C GLU A 2 -6.82 -3.94 -6.65
N ALA A 3 -5.82 -3.92 -7.54
CA ALA A 3 -4.79 -2.86 -7.57
C ALA A 3 -5.37 -1.46 -7.78
N SER A 4 -6.34 -1.29 -8.69
CA SER A 4 -6.99 0.01 -8.91
C SER A 4 -7.77 0.48 -7.67
N HIS A 5 -8.45 -0.42 -6.96
CA HIS A 5 -9.12 -0.05 -5.70
C HIS A 5 -8.12 0.34 -4.61
N ALA A 6 -7.00 -0.37 -4.49
CA ALA A 6 -5.95 -0.04 -3.52
C ALA A 6 -5.35 1.34 -3.78
N VAL A 7 -5.06 1.66 -5.05
CA VAL A 7 -4.56 2.98 -5.47
C VAL A 7 -5.57 4.09 -5.16
N ILE A 8 -6.84 3.91 -5.55
CA ILE A 8 -7.89 4.92 -5.33
C ILE A 8 -8.10 5.17 -3.83
N ASN A 9 -8.14 4.11 -3.01
CA ASN A 9 -8.30 4.25 -1.57
C ASN A 9 -7.12 4.99 -0.92
N LEU A 10 -5.90 4.69 -1.35
CA LEU A 10 -4.71 5.38 -0.86
C LEU A 10 -4.73 6.87 -1.24
N LEU A 11 -4.98 7.19 -2.52
CA LEU A 11 -5.05 8.59 -2.97
C LEU A 11 -6.14 9.36 -2.25
N THR A 12 -7.34 8.78 -2.13
CA THR A 12 -8.45 9.39 -1.40
C THR A 12 -8.05 9.68 0.05
N PHE A 13 -7.42 8.73 0.73
CA PHE A 13 -6.95 8.94 2.10
C PHE A 13 -5.88 10.03 2.19
N LEU A 14 -4.89 10.03 1.31
CA LEU A 14 -3.84 11.05 1.27
C LEU A 14 -4.45 12.45 1.14
N PHE A 15 -5.33 12.68 0.17
CA PHE A 15 -5.93 14.01 -0.04
C PHE A 15 -6.84 14.44 1.11
N VAL A 16 -7.61 13.53 1.70
CA VAL A 16 -8.47 13.83 2.86
C VAL A 16 -7.65 14.21 4.07
N VAL A 17 -6.61 13.42 4.40
CA VAL A 17 -5.75 13.70 5.56
C VAL A 17 -4.92 14.96 5.33
N THR A 18 -4.36 15.15 4.14
CA THR A 18 -3.65 16.39 3.78
C THR A 18 -4.54 17.61 3.95
N GLY A 19 -5.79 17.57 3.46
CA GLY A 19 -6.75 18.66 3.65
C GLY A 19 -7.06 18.95 5.12
N PHE A 20 -7.20 17.90 5.94
CA PHE A 20 -7.37 18.02 7.39
C PHE A 20 -6.14 18.65 8.05
N VAL A 21 -4.95 18.08 7.82
CA VAL A 21 -3.69 18.57 8.40
C VAL A 21 -3.42 20.01 8.00
N TYR A 22 -3.62 20.35 6.72
CA TYR A 22 -3.50 21.72 6.22
C TYR A 22 -4.42 22.68 6.98
N THR A 23 -5.72 22.35 7.06
CA THR A 23 -6.73 23.23 7.64
C THR A 23 -6.53 23.47 9.14
N PHE A 24 -6.06 22.46 9.87
CA PHE A 24 -5.95 22.52 11.34
C PHE A 24 -4.55 22.91 11.84
N PHE A 25 -3.48 22.59 11.10
CA PHE A 25 -2.10 22.76 11.58
C PHE A 25 -1.26 23.74 10.75
N PHE A 26 -1.56 23.93 9.46
CA PHE A 26 -0.74 24.77 8.55
C PHE A 26 -1.49 25.97 7.98
N ARG A 27 -2.77 26.18 8.35
CA ARG A 27 -3.63 27.24 7.79
C ARG A 27 -3.10 28.65 8.01
N THR A 28 -2.30 28.87 9.05
CA THR A 28 -1.71 30.18 9.39
C THR A 28 -0.46 30.51 8.56
N GLY A 29 0.17 29.53 7.92
CA GLY A 29 1.36 29.68 7.08
C GLY A 29 1.03 29.55 5.59
N ALA A 30 0.57 30.64 4.98
CA ALA A 30 0.63 30.95 3.55
C ALA A 30 0.30 29.82 2.52
N GLY A 31 -0.95 29.80 2.04
CA GLY A 31 -1.27 29.39 0.66
C GLY A 31 -0.86 27.97 0.26
N LEU A 32 -0.27 27.83 -0.94
CA LEU A 32 0.13 26.54 -1.52
C LEU A 32 1.29 25.88 -0.78
N GLU A 33 2.19 26.66 -0.19
CA GLU A 33 3.36 26.15 0.54
C GLU A 33 2.93 25.30 1.74
N GLY A 34 2.03 25.83 2.59
CA GLY A 34 1.48 25.05 3.70
C GLY A 34 0.70 23.81 3.27
N TYR A 35 0.08 23.82 2.07
CA TYR A 35 -0.59 22.63 1.53
C TYR A 35 0.43 21.57 1.09
N VAL A 36 1.53 21.99 0.45
CA VAL A 36 2.63 21.10 0.06
C VAL A 36 3.29 20.49 1.30
N ASP A 37 3.52 21.26 2.36
CA ASP A 37 4.06 20.77 3.62
C ASP A 37 3.13 19.74 4.29
N ALA A 38 1.82 20.01 4.29
CA ALA A 38 0.82 19.07 4.80
C ALA A 38 0.78 17.78 3.97
N LEU A 39 0.90 17.88 2.64
CA LEU A 39 0.94 16.73 1.75
C LEU A 39 2.20 15.91 1.97
N TYR A 40 3.35 16.59 2.07
CA TYR A 40 4.63 15.98 2.35
C TYR A 40 4.62 15.23 3.69
N PHE A 41 4.15 15.88 4.77
CA PHE A 41 3.95 15.22 6.06
C PHE A 41 3.06 13.97 5.94
N THR A 42 1.93 14.09 5.22
CA THR A 42 0.98 12.99 5.06
C THR A 42 1.62 11.82 4.32
N VAL A 43 2.29 12.07 3.20
CA VAL A 43 2.97 11.04 2.40
C VAL A 43 4.10 10.40 3.19
N ALA A 44 4.97 11.19 3.82
CA ALA A 44 6.08 10.69 4.64
C ALA A 44 5.58 9.81 5.80
N THR A 45 4.45 10.17 6.41
CA THR A 45 3.82 9.41 7.50
C THR A 45 3.21 8.10 6.99
N VAL A 46 2.43 8.15 5.90
CA VAL A 46 1.72 6.98 5.35
C VAL A 46 2.68 5.97 4.74
N THR A 47 3.76 6.44 4.11
CA THR A 47 4.83 5.58 3.58
C THR A 47 5.77 5.07 4.67
N THR A 48 5.58 5.48 5.93
CA THR A 48 6.44 5.16 7.07
C THR A 48 7.89 5.63 6.94
N THR A 49 8.17 6.56 6.01
CA THR A 49 9.49 7.15 5.81
C THR A 49 9.86 8.09 6.98
N GLY A 50 8.93 8.96 7.38
CA GLY A 50 9.02 9.75 8.61
C GLY A 50 10.32 10.56 8.80
N PHE A 51 10.71 11.38 7.81
CA PHE A 51 11.95 12.17 7.86
C PHE A 51 12.10 13.06 9.11
N GLY A 52 10.98 13.52 9.68
CA GLY A 52 10.96 14.25 10.97
C GLY A 52 11.35 15.73 10.88
N ASP A 53 11.59 16.23 9.68
CA ASP A 53 11.77 17.64 9.34
C ASP A 53 10.47 18.46 9.51
N ILE A 54 9.32 17.85 9.21
CA ILE A 54 7.99 18.45 9.47
C ILE A 54 7.21 17.55 10.43
N VAL A 55 6.74 18.12 11.54
CA VAL A 55 5.94 17.44 12.58
C VAL A 55 4.78 18.30 13.05
N LEU A 56 3.66 17.67 13.42
CA LEU A 56 2.51 18.39 13.97
C LEU A 56 2.73 18.71 15.46
N PRO A 57 2.73 19.99 15.86
CA PRO A 57 2.97 20.37 17.24
C PRO A 57 1.78 20.05 18.16
N GLY A 58 2.07 19.93 19.46
CA GLY A 58 1.06 19.76 20.51
C GLY A 58 0.48 18.34 20.63
N ILE A 59 -0.39 18.17 21.62
CA ILE A 59 -1.02 16.87 21.92
C ILE A 59 -1.95 16.45 20.77
N ALA A 60 -2.77 17.38 20.26
CA ALA A 60 -3.66 17.12 19.14
C ALA A 60 -2.87 16.68 17.90
N GLY A 61 -1.74 17.34 17.60
CA GLY A 61 -0.86 16.97 16.49
C GLY A 61 -0.31 15.56 16.58
N LYS A 62 0.18 15.18 17.78
CA LYS A 62 0.66 13.82 18.05
C LYS A 62 -0.45 12.77 17.88
N LEU A 63 -1.66 13.04 18.37
CA LEU A 63 -2.80 12.13 18.21
C LEU A 63 -3.20 11.98 16.73
N THR A 64 -3.25 13.08 15.97
CA THR A 64 -3.52 13.05 14.53
C THR A 64 -2.46 12.24 13.78
N ALA A 65 -1.18 12.42 14.12
CA ALA A 65 -0.09 11.65 13.54
C ALA A 65 -0.24 10.15 13.81
N ILE A 66 -0.51 9.75 15.06
CA ILE A 66 -0.71 8.34 15.45
C ILE A 66 -1.86 7.70 14.65
N VAL A 67 -3.01 8.37 14.56
CA VAL A 67 -4.16 7.86 13.79
C VAL A 67 -3.81 7.73 12.31
N THR A 68 -3.12 8.72 11.75
CA THR A 68 -2.68 8.72 10.36
C THR A 68 -1.71 7.57 10.08
N MET A 69 -0.78 7.28 10.98
CA MET A 69 0.16 6.17 10.86
C MET A 69 -0.55 4.81 10.85
N ILE A 70 -1.48 4.58 11.79
CA ILE A 70 -2.22 3.31 11.91
C ILE A 70 -3.03 3.00 10.63
N ILE A 71 -3.72 4.01 10.09
CA ILE A 71 -4.50 3.85 8.86
C ILE A 71 -3.55 3.77 7.65
N GLY A 72 -2.52 4.62 7.61
CA GLY A 72 -1.56 4.73 6.53
C GLY A 72 -0.81 3.44 6.25
N ILE A 73 -0.24 2.80 7.26
CA ILE A 73 0.49 1.54 7.09
C ILE A 73 -0.40 0.45 6.49
N SER A 74 -1.67 0.39 6.93
CA SER A 74 -2.64 -0.59 6.43
C SER A 74 -2.94 -0.39 4.94
N LEU A 75 -3.08 0.88 4.51
CA LEU A 75 -3.33 1.21 3.11
C LEU A 75 -2.08 0.99 2.24
N PHE A 76 -0.90 1.36 2.74
CA PHE A 76 0.36 1.18 2.03
C PHE A 76 0.69 -0.30 1.81
N VAL A 77 0.55 -1.14 2.85
CA VAL A 77 0.74 -2.60 2.75
C VAL A 77 -0.25 -3.21 1.75
N ARG A 78 -1.52 -2.78 1.76
CA ARG A 78 -2.53 -3.24 0.78
C ARG A 78 -2.15 -2.87 -0.65
N LEU A 79 -1.62 -1.66 -0.87
CA LEU A 79 -1.11 -1.26 -2.17
C LEU A 79 0.06 -2.16 -2.59
N ALA A 80 1.06 -2.33 -1.72
CA ALA A 80 2.21 -3.17 -2.01
C ALA A 80 1.79 -4.61 -2.36
N GLN A 81 0.91 -5.21 -1.58
CA GLN A 81 0.37 -6.54 -1.85
C GLN A 81 -0.38 -6.63 -3.20
N ALA A 82 -1.09 -5.57 -3.58
CA ALA A 82 -1.82 -5.53 -4.84
C ALA A 82 -0.91 -5.33 -6.05
N LEU A 83 0.21 -4.62 -5.89
CA LEU A 83 1.22 -4.40 -6.94
C LEU A 83 2.13 -5.63 -7.10
N PHE A 84 2.55 -6.25 -6.00
CA PHE A 84 3.46 -7.40 -5.99
C PHE A 84 2.72 -8.74 -5.96
N ARG A 85 1.43 -8.79 -6.31
CA ARG A 85 0.69 -10.06 -6.29
C ARG A 85 1.23 -10.96 -7.42
N PRO A 86 1.83 -12.12 -7.11
CA PRO A 86 2.41 -12.97 -8.14
C PRO A 86 1.31 -13.47 -9.07
N ASN A 87 1.59 -13.44 -10.37
CA ASN A 87 0.71 -14.00 -11.38
C ASN A 87 0.59 -15.51 -11.13
N LYS A 88 -0.64 -15.97 -10.89
CA LYS A 88 -0.93 -17.39 -10.72
C LYS A 88 -1.44 -17.96 -12.04
N VAL A 89 -0.87 -19.07 -12.45
CA VAL A 89 -1.31 -19.80 -13.65
C VAL A 89 -2.33 -20.86 -13.28
N PHE A 90 -3.26 -21.14 -14.20
CA PHE A 90 -4.19 -22.24 -14.06
C PHE A 90 -3.54 -23.50 -14.63
N PHE A 91 -3.10 -24.39 -13.75
CA PHE A 91 -2.52 -25.69 -14.12
C PHE A 91 -2.99 -26.72 -13.07
N PRO A 92 -3.96 -27.60 -13.40
CA PRO A 92 -4.50 -28.56 -12.45
C PRO A 92 -3.46 -29.63 -12.11
N CYS A 93 -3.13 -29.77 -10.82
CA CYS A 93 -2.25 -30.81 -10.35
C CYS A 93 -2.91 -32.20 -10.56
N PRO A 94 -2.26 -33.13 -11.28
CA PRO A 94 -2.85 -34.44 -11.58
C PRO A 94 -3.01 -35.33 -10.33
N GLN A 95 -2.30 -35.01 -9.24
CA GLN A 95 -2.31 -35.82 -8.02
C GLN A 95 -3.36 -35.35 -6.99
N CYS A 96 -3.47 -34.04 -6.73
CA CYS A 96 -4.31 -33.50 -5.66
C CYS A 96 -5.42 -32.56 -6.15
N GLY A 97 -5.43 -32.20 -7.45
CA GLY A 97 -6.44 -31.32 -8.03
C GLY A 97 -6.28 -29.83 -7.70
N LEU A 98 -5.19 -29.40 -7.04
CA LEU A 98 -4.92 -27.96 -6.86
C LEU A 98 -4.86 -27.27 -8.24
N GLN A 99 -5.66 -26.23 -8.46
CA GLN A 99 -5.83 -25.63 -9.79
C GLN A 99 -4.90 -24.46 -10.09
N ARG A 100 -4.40 -23.76 -9.06
CA ARG A 100 -3.62 -22.52 -9.21
C ARG A 100 -2.24 -22.64 -8.61
N HIS A 101 -1.22 -22.39 -9.42
CA HIS A 101 0.19 -22.46 -9.05
C HIS A 101 0.90 -21.14 -9.35
N GLU A 102 2.08 -20.94 -8.75
CA GLU A 102 3.02 -19.91 -9.22
C GLU A 102 3.52 -20.30 -10.61
N ALA A 103 3.83 -19.30 -11.45
CA ALA A 103 4.18 -19.55 -12.86
C ALA A 103 5.43 -20.43 -13.01
N ASP A 104 6.39 -20.29 -12.08
CA ASP A 104 7.66 -21.00 -12.00
C ASP A 104 7.63 -22.22 -11.05
N ALA A 105 6.43 -22.69 -10.67
CA ALA A 105 6.29 -23.78 -9.71
C ALA A 105 6.71 -25.14 -10.31
N VAL A 106 7.87 -25.65 -9.91
CA VAL A 106 8.35 -27.01 -10.25
C VAL A 106 7.63 -28.10 -9.43
N HIS A 107 7.11 -27.75 -8.26
CA HIS A 107 6.40 -28.68 -7.38
C HIS A 107 5.06 -28.11 -6.93
N CYS A 108 4.05 -28.99 -6.80
CA CYS A 108 2.75 -28.61 -6.25
C CYS A 108 2.88 -28.25 -4.77
N LYS A 109 2.52 -27.01 -4.42
CA LYS A 109 2.53 -26.50 -3.04
C LYS A 109 1.71 -27.35 -2.05
N ALA A 110 0.66 -28.03 -2.52
CA ALA A 110 -0.21 -28.83 -1.67
C ALA A 110 0.31 -30.26 -1.41
N CYS A 111 0.90 -30.92 -2.41
CA CYS A 111 1.21 -32.36 -2.32
C CYS A 111 2.62 -32.75 -2.76
N GLY A 112 3.44 -31.81 -3.21
CA GLY A 112 4.82 -32.06 -3.65
C GLY A 112 4.97 -32.74 -5.02
N HIS A 113 3.88 -32.96 -5.77
CA HIS A 113 3.95 -33.54 -7.11
C HIS A 113 4.77 -32.65 -8.05
N LEU A 114 5.67 -33.22 -8.84
CA LEU A 114 6.42 -32.49 -9.88
C LEU A 114 5.45 -31.96 -10.94
N LEU A 115 5.42 -30.65 -11.10
CA LEU A 115 4.61 -29.97 -12.09
C LEU A 115 5.48 -29.63 -13.30
N ASN A 116 4.95 -29.89 -14.50
CA ASN A 116 5.55 -29.48 -15.76
C ASN A 116 4.67 -28.39 -16.38
N ILE A 117 4.68 -27.21 -15.75
CA ILE A 117 3.97 -26.04 -16.26
C ILE A 117 4.76 -25.55 -17.49
N PRO A 118 4.13 -25.44 -18.67
CA PRO A 118 4.82 -24.92 -19.85
C PRO A 118 5.26 -23.49 -19.58
N ASP A 119 6.55 -23.23 -19.74
CA ASP A 119 7.06 -21.86 -19.76
C ASP A 119 6.56 -21.20 -21.05
N GLU A 120 6.01 -19.98 -20.95
CA GLU A 120 5.74 -19.15 -22.12
C GLU A 120 7.08 -18.57 -22.61
N GLY A 121 8.04 -19.44 -22.91
CA GLY A 121 9.29 -19.09 -23.57
C GLY A 121 9.14 -19.28 -25.08
N ASP A 122 9.71 -18.35 -25.84
CA ASP A 122 10.26 -18.69 -27.15
C ASP A 122 11.24 -19.87 -27.05
#